data_AF-A0A932H9B8-F1
#
_entry.id   AF-A0A932H9B8-F1
#
_cell.length_a   1.000
_cell.length_b   1.000
_cell.length_c   1.000
_cell.angle_alpha   90.00
_cell.angle_beta   90.00
_cell.angle_gamma   90.00
#
_symmetry.space_group_name_H-M   'P 1'
#
loop_
_entity.id
_entity.type
_entity.pdbx_description
1 polymer ?
#
loop_
_entity_poly.entity_id
_entity_poly.type
_entity_poly.pdbx_seq_one_letter_code
_entity_poly.pdbx_strand_id
1 'polypeptide(L)'
;MAGRFFNSQTLILFGCSLFVFYLAGVPLIMLLYGSIRSAPIGEPGATYTIQNYVKAYFDREFYLLFWNSLKYAIGTCLVSFLIGTYLAWISERTNTPLKK
;
A
#
# COMPACT_ATOMS: atom_id res chain seq x y z
N MET A 1 26.98 -9.47 -24.67
CA MET A 1 26.26 -9.38 -23.38
C MET A 1 24.99 -8.52 -23.55
N ALA A 2 24.13 -8.83 -24.53
CA ALA A 2 22.89 -8.13 -24.83
C ALA A 2 21.99 -9.11 -25.59
N GLY A 3 20.93 -9.60 -24.96
CA GLY A 3 20.07 -10.64 -25.58
C GLY A 3 19.14 -11.41 -24.64
N ARG A 4 18.91 -10.92 -23.40
CA ARG A 4 17.98 -11.56 -22.44
C ARG A 4 16.66 -10.80 -22.25
N PHE A 5 16.49 -9.66 -22.93
CA PHE A 5 15.27 -8.85 -22.85
C PHE A 5 14.10 -9.43 -23.67
N PHE A 6 14.37 -10.17 -24.75
CA PHE A 6 13.37 -10.83 -25.61
C PHE A 6 13.15 -12.30 -25.24
N ASN A 7 13.00 -12.60 -23.95
CA ASN A 7 12.49 -13.90 -23.50
C ASN A 7 10.97 -13.76 -23.32
N SER A 8 10.19 -14.75 -23.79
CA SER A 8 8.73 -14.82 -23.57
C SER A 8 8.36 -14.62 -22.11
N GLN A 9 9.17 -15.16 -21.18
CA GLN A 9 8.97 -14.95 -19.73
C GLN A 9 9.09 -13.48 -19.33
N THR A 10 10.10 -12.76 -19.82
CA THR A 10 10.30 -11.33 -19.54
C THR A 10 9.15 -10.50 -20.11
N LEU A 11 8.67 -10.84 -21.32
CA LEU A 11 7.53 -10.16 -21.94
C LEU A 11 6.24 -10.39 -21.15
N ILE A 12 5.98 -11.62 -20.69
CA ILE A 12 4.84 -11.94 -19.84
C ILE A 12 4.91 -11.17 -18.52
N LEU A 13 6.05 -11.22 -17.82
CA LEU A 13 6.23 -10.51 -16.55
C LEU A 13 6.05 -9.00 -16.71
N PHE A 14 6.60 -8.41 -17.77
CA PHE A 14 6.44 -6.99 -18.05
C PHE A 14 4.98 -6.64 -18.36
N GLY A 15 4.30 -7.44 -19.20
CA GLY A 15 2.89 -7.26 -19.52
C GLY A 15 1.98 -7.36 -18.30
N CYS A 16 2.15 -8.41 -17.48
CA CYS A 16 1.42 -8.58 -16.22
C CYS A 16 1.67 -7.43 -15.25
N SER A 17 2.93 -6.99 -15.11
CA SER A 17 3.27 -5.87 -14.23
C SER A 17 2.60 -4.58 -14.71
N LEU A 18 2.69 -4.27 -16.01
CA LEU A 18 2.06 -3.08 -16.59
C LEU A 18 0.53 -3.11 -16.41
N PHE A 19 -0.08 -4.29 -16.57
CA PHE A 19 -1.51 -4.47 -16.35
C PHE A 19 -1.91 -4.22 -14.89
N VAL A 20 -1.15 -4.76 -13.93
CA VAL A 20 -1.38 -4.50 -12.49
C VAL A 20 -1.18 -3.02 -12.17
N PHE A 21 -0.14 -2.38 -12.71
CA PHE A 21 0.08 -0.93 -12.56
C PHE A 21 -1.07 -0.12 -13.14
N TYR A 22 -1.63 -0.53 -14.27
CA TYR A 22 -2.81 0.13 -14.83
C TYR A 22 -4.02 -0.02 -13.89
N LEU A 23 -4.33 -1.24 -13.46
CA LEU A 23 -5.47 -1.52 -12.58
C LEU A 23 -5.37 -0.79 -11.24
N ALA A 24 -4.17 -0.69 -10.65
CA ALA A 24 -3.94 0.03 -9.40
C ALA A 24 -3.78 1.54 -9.61
N GLY A 25 -3.16 1.95 -10.71
CA GLY A 25 -2.84 3.34 -11.00
C GLY A 25 -4.07 4.18 -11.32
N VAL A 26 -5.02 3.63 -12.08
CA VAL A 26 -6.28 4.34 -12.42
C VAL A 26 -7.05 4.82 -11.18
N PRO A 27 -7.40 3.97 -10.19
CA PRO A 27 -8.11 4.43 -8.99
C PRO A 27 -7.26 5.39 -8.15
N LEU A 28 -5.94 5.21 -8.08
CA LEU A 28 -5.05 6.16 -7.39
C LEU A 28 -5.07 7.55 -8.04
N ILE A 29 -5.00 7.60 -9.38
CA ILE A 29 -5.09 8.86 -10.13
C ILE A 29 -6.47 9.50 -9.90
N MET A 30 -7.55 8.71 -9.87
CA MET A 30 -8.89 9.21 -9.57
C MET A 30 -8.98 9.81 -8.15
N LEU A 31 -8.34 9.19 -7.15
CA LEU A 31 -8.28 9.73 -5.79
C LEU A 31 -7.52 11.07 -5.74
N LEU A 32 -6.36 11.15 -6.42
CA LEU A 32 -5.58 12.39 -6.51
C LEU A 32 -6.32 13.49 -7.30
N TYR A 33 -7.07 13.11 -8.32
CA TYR A 33 -7.91 14.02 -9.08
C TYR A 33 -9.08 14.53 -8.23
N GLY A 34 -9.73 13.65 -7.47
CA GLY A 34 -10.81 14.01 -6.55
C GLY A 34 -10.35 14.92 -5.41
N SER A 35 -9.13 14.71 -4.88
CA SER A 35 -8.64 15.48 -3.73
C SER A 35 -8.44 16.97 -4.03
N ILE A 36 -8.16 17.35 -5.28
CA ILE A 36 -8.03 18.76 -5.71
C ILE A 36 -9.34 19.38 -6.21
N ARG A 37 -10.47 18.67 -6.16
CA ARG A 37 -11.78 19.16 -6.64
C ARG A 37 -12.69 19.56 -5.48
N SER A 38 -13.51 20.58 -5.70
CA SER A 38 -14.49 21.05 -4.70
C SER A 38 -15.73 20.16 -4.58
N ALA A 39 -15.96 19.26 -5.53
CA ALA A 39 -17.10 18.35 -5.57
C ALA A 39 -16.68 16.92 -5.96
N PRO A 40 -17.50 15.91 -5.60
CA PRO A 40 -17.23 14.51 -5.92
C PRO A 40 -16.94 14.24 -7.39
N ILE A 41 -16.17 13.18 -7.65
CA ILE A 41 -15.84 12.74 -9.00
C ILE A 41 -17.14 12.33 -9.70
N GLY A 42 -17.43 12.91 -10.87
CA GLY A 42 -18.69 12.72 -11.60
C GLY A 42 -19.70 13.85 -11.45
N GLU A 43 -19.57 14.72 -10.45
CA GLU A 43 -20.42 15.91 -10.30
C GLU A 43 -19.93 17.07 -11.20
N PRO A 44 -20.84 17.71 -11.98
CA PRO A 44 -20.52 18.90 -12.77
C PRO A 44 -20.30 20.13 -11.88
N GLY A 45 -19.59 21.14 -12.41
CA GLY A 45 -19.39 22.42 -11.71
C GLY A 45 -18.29 22.43 -10.63
N ALA A 46 -17.49 21.36 -10.50
CA ALA A 46 -16.36 21.38 -9.57
C ALA A 46 -15.28 22.37 -10.00
N THR A 47 -14.75 23.11 -9.03
CA THR A 47 -13.58 23.95 -9.19
C THR A 47 -12.36 23.27 -8.58
N TYR A 48 -11.17 23.64 -9.07
CA TYR A 48 -9.91 23.20 -8.45
C TYR A 48 -9.66 24.00 -7.17
N THR A 49 -9.34 23.29 -6.09
CA THR A 49 -9.24 23.84 -4.74
C THR A 49 -8.24 23.06 -3.90
N ILE A 50 -7.51 23.74 -3.01
CA ILE A 50 -6.59 23.11 -2.05
C ILE A 50 -7.20 23.00 -0.65
N GLN A 51 -8.41 23.55 -0.47
CA GLN A 51 -9.11 23.64 0.80
C GLN A 51 -9.39 22.26 1.41
N ASN A 52 -9.52 21.21 0.59
CA ASN A 52 -9.65 19.83 1.07
C ASN A 52 -8.43 19.38 1.90
N TYR A 53 -7.22 19.74 1.46
CA TYR A 53 -5.99 19.42 2.19
C TYR A 53 -5.88 20.23 3.47
N VAL A 54 -6.24 21.51 3.43
CA VAL A 54 -6.27 22.36 4.64
C VAL A 54 -7.25 21.77 5.66
N LYS A 55 -8.47 21.42 5.25
CA LYS A 55 -9.46 20.78 6.13
C LYS A 55 -8.95 19.45 6.70
N ALA A 56 -8.37 18.60 5.87
CA ALA A 56 -7.90 17.28 6.30
C ALA A 56 -6.74 17.36 7.30
N TYR A 57 -5.75 18.23 7.04
CA TYR A 57 -4.55 18.31 7.87
C TYR A 57 -4.67 19.26 9.06
N PHE A 58 -5.64 20.18 9.10
CA PHE A 58 -5.87 21.03 10.27
C PHE A 58 -6.95 20.47 11.20
N ASP A 59 -7.51 19.30 10.90
CA ASP A 59 -8.43 18.60 11.79
C ASP A 59 -7.65 17.92 12.94
N ARG A 60 -8.05 18.20 14.18
CA ARG A 60 -7.47 17.56 15.38
C ARG A 60 -7.78 16.07 15.42
N GLU A 61 -8.96 15.66 14.95
CA GLU A 61 -9.38 14.25 14.96
C GLU A 61 -8.48 13.39 14.06
N PHE A 62 -8.07 13.94 12.91
CA PHE A 62 -7.12 13.28 12.01
C PHE A 62 -5.85 12.84 12.73
N TYR A 63 -5.24 13.71 13.54
CA TYR A 63 -4.01 13.37 14.26
C TYR A 63 -4.21 12.34 15.38
N LEU A 64 -5.37 12.34 16.04
CA LEU A 64 -5.71 11.31 17.03
C LEU A 64 -5.82 9.94 16.36
N LEU A 65 -6.54 9.86 15.24
CA LEU A 65 -6.70 8.63 14.45
C LEU A 65 -5.37 8.16 13.86
N PHE A 66 -4.56 9.08 13.34
CA PHE A 66 -3.23 8.79 12.82
C PHE A 66 -2.32 8.18 13.89
N TRP A 67 -2.30 8.77 15.08
CA TRP A 67 -1.47 8.28 16.18
C TRP A 67 -1.95 6.93 16.71
N ASN A 68 -3.26 6.71 16.80
CA ASN A 68 -3.82 5.41 17.15
C ASN A 68 -3.46 4.33 16.12
N SER A 69 -3.55 4.67 14.83
CA SER A 69 -3.18 3.75 13.74
C SER A 69 -1.69 3.40 13.77
N LEU A 70 -0.83 4.39 14.03
CA LEU A 70 0.61 4.16 14.13
C LEU A 70 0.97 3.27 15.32
N LYS A 71 0.39 3.52 16.50
CA LYS A 71 0.53 2.65 17.68
C LYS A 71 0.09 1.22 17.38
N TYR A 72 -1.06 1.06 16.73
CA TYR A 72 -1.58 -0.24 16.34
C TYR A 72 -0.64 -0.96 15.36
N ALA A 73 -0.18 -0.27 14.31
CA ALA A 73 0.72 -0.84 13.31
C ALA A 73 2.07 -1.27 13.92
N ILE A 74 2.65 -0.44 14.79
CA ILE A 74 3.90 -0.78 15.49
C ILE A 74 3.69 -1.97 16.43
N GLY A 75 2.62 -1.96 17.23
CA GLY A 75 2.32 -3.05 18.15
C GLY A 75 2.12 -4.38 17.44
N THR A 76 1.31 -4.39 16.38
CA THR A 76 1.06 -5.60 15.57
C THR A 76 2.31 -6.08 14.83
N CYS A 77 3.12 -5.17 14.30
CA CYS A 77 4.40 -5.50 13.66
C CYS A 77 5.35 -6.18 14.65
N LEU A 78 5.55 -5.59 15.84
CA LEU A 78 6.43 -6.15 16.87
C LEU A 78 5.97 -7.55 17.33
N VAL A 79 4.69 -7.70 17.63
CA VAL A 79 4.13 -9.00 18.08
C VAL A 79 4.30 -10.04 16.98
N SER A 80 3.93 -9.72 15.74
CA SER A 80 4.05 -10.64 14.61
C SER A 80 5.51 -11.00 14.32
N PHE A 81 6.42 -10.03 14.40
CA PHE A 81 7.85 -10.24 14.18
C PHE A 81 8.46 -11.14 15.26
N LEU A 82 8.15 -10.90 16.53
CA LEU A 82 8.65 -11.72 17.65
C LEU A 82 8.16 -13.16 17.53
N ILE A 83 6.86 -13.36 17.30
CA ILE A 83 6.29 -14.70 17.13
C ILE A 83 6.88 -15.39 15.90
N GLY A 84 6.88 -14.72 14.75
CA GLY A 84 7.41 -15.26 13.50
C GLY A 84 8.89 -15.65 13.62
N THR A 85 9.71 -14.77 14.24
CA THR A 85 11.13 -15.02 14.46
C THR A 85 11.36 -16.17 15.44
N TYR A 86 10.60 -16.23 16.53
CA TYR A 86 10.69 -17.31 17.51
C TYR A 86 10.33 -18.67 16.89
N LEU A 87 9.23 -18.72 16.14
CA LEU A 87 8.81 -19.95 15.44
C LEU A 87 9.83 -20.36 14.37
N ALA A 88 10.36 -19.40 13.59
CA ALA A 88 11.41 -19.65 12.62
C ALA A 88 12.68 -20.21 13.28
N TRP A 89 13.09 -19.64 14.42
CA TRP A 89 14.26 -20.11 15.17
C TRP A 89 14.07 -21.55 15.69
N ILE A 90 12.90 -21.86 16.26
CA ILE A 90 12.56 -23.22 16.72
C ILE A 90 12.60 -24.21 15.56
N SER A 91 11.96 -23.89 14.44
CA SER A 91 11.92 -24.77 13.27
C SER A 91 13.32 -25.07 12.71
N GLU A 92 14.23 -24.10 12.76
CA GLU A 92 15.57 -24.26 12.22
C GLU A 92 16.54 -24.94 13.20
N ARG A 93 16.48 -24.58 14.49
CA ARG A 93 17.47 -25.00 15.50
C ARG A 93 17.02 -26.11 16.42
N THR A 94 15.74 -26.53 16.38
CA THR A 94 15.24 -27.66 17.17
C THR A 94 14.62 -28.73 16.26
N ASN A 95 14.63 -29.98 16.72
CA ASN A 95 13.97 -31.08 16.02
C ASN A 95 12.46 -31.09 16.34
N THR A 96 11.73 -30.07 15.86
CA THR A 96 10.30 -29.93 16.11
C THR A 96 9.49 -30.87 15.21
N PRO A 97 8.55 -31.69 15.75
CA PRO A 97 7.63 -32.45 14.91
C PRO A 97 6.76 -31.47 14.09
N LEU A 98 6.47 -31.80 12.82
CA LEU A 98 5.71 -30.99 11.83
C LEU A 98 6.50 -29.92 11.02
N LYS A 99 7.84 -29.94 11.03
CA LYS A 99 8.74 -29.08 10.23
C LYS A 99 8.67 -29.24 8.68
N LYS A 100 7.81 -30.10 8.12
CA LYS A 100 7.83 -30.44 6.69
C LYS A 100 7.03 -29.47 5.82
#